data_AF-A0A1V9F096-F1
#
_entry.id   AF-A0A1V9F096-F1
#
_cell.length_a   1.000
_cell.length_b   1.000
_cell.length_c   1.000
_cell.angle_alpha   90.00
_cell.angle_beta   90.00
_cell.angle_gamma   90.00
#
_symmetry.space_group_name_H-M   'P 1'
#
loop_
_entity.id
_entity.type
_entity.pdbx_description
1 polymer ?
#
loop_
_entity_poly.entity_id
_entity_poly.type
_entity_poly.pdbx_seq_one_letter_code
_entity_poly.pdbx_strand_id
1 'polypeptide(L)'
;MPKSLPLTVISLVFCVSCTTTFQYATLSSPDVVKNDRHEFVVENDSLKLTYNFSGHEGPIHVSIQNKMGVPVYVDWQRSAIIVDDKPRPYMSAAMKIEGNVEGNSYRYGANNGQLQATAVLPSTIDFIPPRAIINKNPMRLSGFYGRIPDSAFHKLKYTVSEGVTVKAKKATFTEATSPLRFRSYITYMVGETGTKPLAFESSFFVSEIMNTGSGPIEMSVNNGNHGDQYYNLRY
;
A
#
# COMPACT_ATOMS: atom_id res chain seq x y z
N MET A 1 -66.17 -28.77 2.75
CA MET A 1 -65.24 -29.71 3.40
C MET A 1 -64.00 -29.86 2.52
N PRO A 2 -62.81 -29.93 3.12
CA PRO A 2 -61.66 -29.14 2.69
C PRO A 2 -60.58 -30.00 2.01
N LYS A 3 -59.71 -29.36 1.23
CA LYS A 3 -58.24 -29.53 1.34
C LYS A 3 -57.52 -28.47 0.50
N SER A 4 -57.03 -27.49 1.24
CA SER A 4 -55.89 -26.63 1.00
C SER A 4 -54.68 -27.34 0.35
N LEU A 5 -53.94 -26.66 -0.52
CA LEU A 5 -52.61 -26.12 -0.20
C LEU A 5 -52.10 -25.23 -1.36
N PRO A 6 -51.25 -24.23 -1.06
CA PRO A 6 -50.88 -23.15 -1.96
C PRO A 6 -49.73 -23.54 -2.88
N LEU A 7 -49.66 -22.93 -4.07
CA LEU A 7 -48.48 -22.99 -4.92
C LEU A 7 -47.42 -22.07 -4.31
N THR A 8 -46.64 -22.62 -3.39
CA THR A 8 -45.53 -21.92 -2.74
C THR A 8 -44.49 -21.57 -3.79
N VAL A 9 -44.27 -20.28 -3.96
CA VAL A 9 -43.15 -19.67 -4.68
C VAL A 9 -41.86 -20.23 -4.08
N ILE A 10 -41.24 -21.22 -4.73
CA ILE A 10 -39.84 -21.57 -4.48
C ILE A 10 -39.02 -20.54 -5.25
N SER A 11 -38.80 -19.39 -4.60
CA SER A 11 -37.74 -18.47 -4.98
C SER A 11 -36.42 -19.21 -4.72
N LEU A 12 -35.88 -19.81 -5.79
CA LEU A 12 -34.57 -20.43 -5.81
C LEU A 12 -33.53 -19.31 -5.69
N VAL A 13 -33.30 -18.85 -4.45
CA VAL A 13 -32.19 -17.96 -4.11
C VAL A 13 -30.91 -18.73 -4.40
N PHE A 14 -30.35 -18.50 -5.59
CA PHE A 14 -28.99 -18.89 -5.93
C PHE A 14 -28.05 -18.17 -4.96
N CYS A 15 -27.71 -18.82 -3.84
CA CYS A 15 -26.53 -18.50 -3.06
C CYS A 15 -25.32 -18.80 -3.94
N VAL A 16 -24.96 -17.86 -4.81
CA VAL A 16 -23.63 -17.82 -5.43
C VAL A 16 -22.68 -17.56 -4.27
N SER A 17 -22.17 -18.62 -3.66
CA SER A 17 -21.08 -18.50 -2.69
C SER A 17 -19.91 -17.90 -3.45
N CYS A 18 -19.71 -16.58 -3.33
CA CYS A 18 -18.48 -15.93 -3.77
C CYS A 18 -17.35 -16.61 -3.02
N THR A 19 -16.62 -17.47 -3.72
CA THR A 19 -15.41 -18.08 -3.18
C THR A 19 -14.35 -16.99 -3.20
N THR A 20 -14.16 -16.34 -2.05
CA THR A 20 -13.13 -15.30 -1.88
C THR A 20 -11.79 -15.89 -2.31
N THR A 21 -11.23 -15.35 -3.39
CA THR A 21 -9.90 -15.73 -3.85
C THR A 21 -8.91 -14.68 -3.34
N PHE A 22 -7.79 -15.11 -2.79
CA PHE A 22 -6.72 -14.24 -2.37
C PHE A 22 -5.65 -14.20 -3.44
N GLN A 23 -5.12 -13.01 -3.69
CA GLN A 23 -3.95 -12.79 -4.54
C GLN A 23 -2.82 -12.28 -3.68
N TYR A 24 -1.72 -13.02 -3.63
CA TYR A 24 -0.49 -12.65 -2.96
C TYR A 24 0.51 -12.17 -3.99
N ALA A 25 1.20 -11.07 -3.70
CA ALA A 25 2.29 -10.55 -4.51
C ALA A 25 3.57 -10.54 -3.67
N THR A 26 4.67 -11.02 -4.24
CA THR A 26 6.00 -11.01 -3.62
C THR A 26 6.89 -10.01 -4.35
N LEU A 27 7.45 -9.09 -3.60
CA LEU A 27 8.36 -8.08 -4.10
C LEU A 27 9.80 -8.59 -4.09
N SER A 28 10.57 -8.06 -5.03
CA SER A 28 12.02 -8.18 -5.07
C SER A 28 12.63 -6.83 -5.43
N SER A 29 13.92 -6.70 -5.16
CA SER A 29 14.71 -5.52 -5.49
C SER A 29 16.00 -5.98 -6.15
N PRO A 30 16.48 -5.28 -7.20
CA PRO A 30 17.80 -5.55 -7.77
C PRO A 30 18.94 -5.12 -6.83
N ASP A 31 18.72 -4.07 -6.03
CA ASP A 31 19.78 -3.35 -5.34
C ASP A 31 19.65 -3.33 -3.81
N VAL A 32 18.54 -3.86 -3.25
CA VAL A 32 18.24 -3.80 -1.82
C VAL A 32 18.23 -5.20 -1.20
N VAL A 33 19.02 -5.37 -0.13
CA VAL A 33 19.18 -6.63 0.59
C VAL A 33 18.00 -6.87 1.53
N LYS A 34 17.61 -8.14 1.71
CA LYS A 34 16.56 -8.55 2.67
C LYS A 34 17.17 -8.98 4.00
N ASN A 35 16.51 -8.64 5.11
CA ASN A 35 16.84 -9.18 6.44
C ASN A 35 16.14 -10.53 6.71
N ASP A 36 16.31 -11.08 7.91
CA ASP A 36 15.73 -12.37 8.32
C ASP A 36 14.18 -12.39 8.32
N ARG A 37 13.54 -11.21 8.33
CA ARG A 37 12.08 -11.04 8.22
C ARG A 37 11.63 -10.74 6.79
N HIS A 38 12.53 -10.90 5.82
CA HIS A 38 12.31 -10.57 4.42
C HIS A 38 11.97 -9.09 4.16
N GLU A 39 12.32 -8.19 5.09
CA GLU A 39 12.19 -6.74 4.90
C GLU A 39 13.38 -6.20 4.12
N PHE A 40 13.17 -5.17 3.30
CA PHE A 40 14.23 -4.60 2.47
C PHE A 40 14.98 -3.52 3.25
N VAL A 41 16.30 -3.68 3.39
CA VAL A 41 17.16 -2.79 4.17
C VAL A 41 18.12 -2.05 3.25
N VAL A 42 18.07 -0.72 3.26
CA VAL A 42 19.01 0.16 2.57
C VAL A 42 19.62 1.14 3.58
N GLU A 43 20.93 1.36 3.50
CA GLU A 43 21.66 2.12 4.50
C GLU A 43 22.77 2.93 3.86
N ASN A 44 22.96 4.16 4.34
CA ASN A 44 24.13 4.97 4.06
C ASN A 44 24.73 5.48 5.39
N ASP A 45 25.66 6.44 5.33
CA ASP A 45 26.30 6.98 6.53
C ASP A 45 25.32 7.71 7.46
N SER A 46 24.23 8.27 6.92
CA SER A 46 23.26 9.10 7.63
C SER A 46 22.06 8.32 8.18
N LEU A 47 21.42 7.51 7.35
CA LEU A 47 20.17 6.84 7.68
C LEU A 47 20.22 5.35 7.33
N LYS A 48 19.41 4.58 8.04
CA LYS A 48 19.01 3.23 7.66
C LYS A 48 17.50 3.21 7.44
N LEU A 49 17.10 2.76 6.26
CA LEU A 49 15.70 2.59 5.86
C LEU A 49 15.39 1.08 5.84
N THR A 50 14.26 0.71 6.41
CA THR A 50 13.72 -0.65 6.35
C THR A 50 12.31 -0.61 5.80
N TYR A 51 12.09 -1.25 4.65
CA TYR A 51 10.80 -1.34 4.00
C TYR A 51 10.13 -2.68 4.31
N ASN A 52 8.87 -2.61 4.71
CA ASN A 52 8.01 -3.76 4.92
C ASN A 52 6.68 -3.50 4.18
N PHE A 53 6.33 -4.41 3.29
CA PHE A 53 5.15 -4.33 2.45
C PHE A 53 4.00 -5.22 2.95
N SER A 54 4.20 -5.91 4.07
CA SER A 54 3.26 -6.92 4.54
C SER A 54 1.91 -6.37 4.97
N GLY A 55 0.85 -7.03 4.51
CA GLY A 55 -0.52 -6.70 4.87
C GLY A 55 -1.48 -6.61 3.68
N HIS A 56 -2.71 -6.24 4.00
CA HIS A 56 -3.76 -6.04 3.00
C HIS A 56 -3.46 -4.81 2.14
N GLU A 57 -3.58 -4.96 0.82
CA GLU A 57 -3.37 -3.88 -0.17
C GLU A 57 -1.93 -3.37 -0.32
N GLY A 58 -0.94 -4.10 0.21
CA GLY A 58 0.47 -3.74 0.09
C GLY A 58 0.81 -2.40 0.72
N PRO A 59 0.59 -2.22 2.03
CA PRO A 59 0.99 -0.99 2.72
C PRO A 59 2.50 -0.79 2.60
N ILE A 60 2.97 0.44 2.39
CA ILE A 60 4.40 0.74 2.33
C ILE A 60 4.86 1.15 3.73
N HIS A 61 5.19 0.19 4.60
CA HIS A 61 5.77 0.53 5.89
C HIS A 61 7.25 0.87 5.73
N VAL A 62 7.64 2.08 6.13
CA VAL A 62 9.03 2.54 6.11
C VAL A 62 9.45 2.88 7.52
N SER A 63 10.47 2.17 8.02
CA SER A 63 11.19 2.52 9.23
C SER A 63 12.43 3.33 8.86
N ILE A 64 12.61 4.50 9.45
CA ILE A 64 13.74 5.39 9.19
C ILE A 64 14.51 5.58 10.50
N GLN A 65 15.73 5.06 10.54
CA GLN A 65 16.65 5.22 11.66
C GLN A 65 17.69 6.29 11.34
N ASN A 66 17.76 7.31 12.20
CA ASN A 66 18.83 8.29 12.18
C ASN A 66 20.10 7.70 12.82
N LYS A 67 21.17 7.52 12.04
CA LYS A 67 22.47 7.05 12.53
C LYS A 67 23.36 8.18 13.03
N MET A 68 23.00 9.42 12.75
CA MET A 68 23.82 10.60 13.03
C MET A 68 23.69 11.06 14.49
N GLY A 69 24.67 11.85 14.91
CA GLY A 69 24.65 12.60 16.18
C GLY A 69 23.88 13.92 16.10
N VAL A 70 23.31 14.26 14.95
CA VAL A 70 22.51 15.46 14.70
C VAL A 70 21.12 15.08 14.18
N PRO A 71 20.11 15.95 14.31
CA PRO A 71 18.77 15.65 13.83
C PRO A 71 18.70 15.46 12.31
N VAL A 72 17.67 14.75 11.86
CA VAL A 72 17.32 14.58 10.45
C VAL A 72 15.85 14.90 10.24
N TYR A 73 15.54 15.55 9.13
CA TYR A 73 14.18 15.93 8.75
C TYR A 73 13.81 15.21 7.46
N VAL A 74 12.71 14.46 7.45
CA VAL A 74 12.20 13.77 6.25
C VAL A 74 11.05 14.58 5.66
N ASP A 75 11.17 14.95 4.39
CA ASP A 75 10.17 15.73 3.66
C ASP A 75 9.28 14.79 2.83
N TRP A 76 8.10 14.48 3.34
CA TRP A 76 7.14 13.57 2.70
C TRP A 76 6.43 14.18 1.50
N GLN A 77 6.39 15.50 1.38
CA GLN A 77 5.84 16.19 0.22
C GLN A 77 6.79 16.11 -0.98
N ARG A 78 8.10 16.13 -0.72
CA ARG A 78 9.17 15.91 -1.71
C ARG A 78 9.62 14.44 -1.80
N SER A 79 8.92 13.54 -1.11
CA SER A 79 9.11 12.11 -1.23
C SER A 79 7.96 11.51 -2.03
N ALA A 80 8.24 10.50 -2.84
CA ALA A 80 7.27 9.95 -3.77
C ALA A 80 7.51 8.47 -4.05
N ILE A 81 6.44 7.77 -4.40
CA ILE A 81 6.54 6.55 -5.18
C ILE A 81 6.52 6.92 -6.67
N ILE A 82 7.42 6.34 -7.45
CA ILE A 82 7.49 6.54 -8.89
C ILE A 82 7.09 5.24 -9.56
N VAL A 83 5.95 5.23 -10.26
CA VAL A 83 5.42 4.08 -11.00
C VAL A 83 5.26 4.49 -12.45
N ASP A 84 5.77 3.70 -13.39
CA ASP A 84 5.78 4.02 -14.83
C ASP A 84 6.27 5.45 -15.14
N ASP A 85 7.39 5.83 -14.49
CA ASP A 85 7.99 7.18 -14.56
C ASP A 85 7.10 8.34 -14.11
N LYS A 86 5.95 8.04 -13.47
CA LYS A 86 5.03 9.03 -12.92
C LYS A 86 5.19 9.10 -11.40
N PRO A 87 5.71 10.21 -10.86
CA PRO A 87 5.80 10.39 -9.42
C PRO A 87 4.42 10.60 -8.82
N ARG A 88 4.15 9.92 -7.70
CA ARG A 88 3.01 10.17 -6.82
C ARG A 88 3.55 10.50 -5.43
N PRO A 89 3.33 11.73 -4.93
CA PRO A 89 3.89 12.14 -3.66
C PRO A 89 3.31 11.28 -2.53
N TYR A 90 4.13 10.98 -1.53
CA TYR A 90 3.71 10.25 -0.35
C TYR A 90 2.76 11.08 0.53
N MET A 91 2.90 12.41 0.50
CA MET A 91 1.99 13.33 1.15
C MET A 91 1.64 14.47 0.20
N SER A 92 0.35 14.73 -0.01
CA SER A 92 -0.08 15.95 -0.70
C SER A 92 -0.12 17.12 0.29
N ALA A 93 0.36 18.29 -0.14
CA ALA A 93 0.14 19.54 0.60
C ALA A 93 -1.22 20.19 0.28
N ALA A 94 -2.13 19.45 -0.35
CA ALA A 94 -3.41 19.97 -0.81
C ALA A 94 -4.48 19.73 0.26
N MET A 95 -5.12 20.82 0.70
CA MET A 95 -6.28 20.78 1.57
C MET A 95 -7.53 21.07 0.74
N LYS A 96 -8.42 20.08 0.65
CA LYS A 96 -9.68 20.23 -0.08
C LYS A 96 -10.70 20.89 0.85
N ILE A 97 -11.15 22.10 0.49
CA ILE A 97 -12.24 22.79 1.18
C ILE A 97 -13.43 22.81 0.23
N GLU A 98 -14.47 22.06 0.56
CA GLU A 98 -15.73 22.07 -0.18
C GLU A 98 -16.80 22.78 0.65
N GLY A 99 -17.42 23.80 0.08
CA GLY A 99 -18.56 24.50 0.67
C GLY A 99 -19.71 24.52 -0.32
N ASN A 100 -20.88 24.03 0.08
CA ASN A 100 -22.11 24.22 -0.69
C ASN A 100 -22.87 25.42 -0.10
N VAL A 101 -23.28 26.37 -0.96
CA VAL A 101 -24.07 27.54 -0.55
C VAL A 101 -25.30 27.60 -1.44
N GLU A 102 -26.46 27.28 -0.87
CA GLU A 102 -27.75 27.37 -1.55
C GLU A 102 -28.53 28.59 -1.02
N GLY A 103 -28.97 29.45 -1.93
CA GLY A 103 -29.76 30.64 -1.60
C GLY A 103 -30.95 30.77 -2.54
N ASN A 104 -32.14 30.94 -1.96
CA ASN A 104 -33.37 31.22 -2.71
C ASN A 104 -33.92 32.59 -2.28
N SER A 105 -34.20 33.49 -3.22
CA SER A 105 -34.64 34.86 -2.91
C SER A 105 -35.91 35.23 -3.67
N TYR A 106 -36.92 35.75 -2.96
CA TYR A 106 -38.12 36.35 -3.56
C TYR A 106 -38.27 37.80 -3.06
N ARG A 107 -38.26 38.76 -4.01
CA ARG A 107 -38.45 40.23 -3.89
C ARG A 107 -37.73 40.94 -2.72
N TYR A 108 -36.76 41.77 -3.09
CA TYR A 108 -36.11 42.84 -2.31
C TYR A 108 -35.66 42.46 -0.88
N GLY A 109 -34.61 41.64 -0.79
CA GLY A 109 -33.84 41.42 0.44
C GLY A 109 -32.37 41.15 0.11
N ALA A 110 -31.45 41.84 0.78
CA ALA A 110 -30.01 41.58 0.66
C ALA A 110 -29.67 40.32 1.46
N ASN A 111 -29.26 39.25 0.78
CA ASN A 111 -28.72 38.06 1.43
C ASN A 111 -27.22 38.25 1.70
N ASN A 112 -26.84 38.29 2.97
CA ASN A 112 -25.45 38.37 3.38
C ASN A 112 -25.01 37.01 3.93
N GLY A 113 -24.16 36.30 3.19
CA GLY A 113 -23.58 35.03 3.60
C GLY A 113 -22.13 35.23 4.01
N GLN A 114 -21.75 34.79 5.22
CA GLN A 114 -20.36 34.81 5.68
C GLN A 114 -19.91 33.38 5.95
N LEU A 115 -18.85 32.96 5.25
CA LEU A 115 -18.15 31.70 5.51
C LEU A 115 -16.83 32.01 6.24
N GLN A 116 -16.68 31.49 7.45
CA GLN A 116 -15.41 31.50 8.18
C GLN A 116 -14.93 30.05 8.31
N ALA A 117 -13.76 29.73 7.75
CA ALA A 117 -13.16 28.41 7.83
C ALA A 117 -11.70 28.54 8.31
N THR A 118 -11.32 27.72 9.30
CA THR A 118 -9.93 27.54 9.72
C THR A 118 -9.47 26.17 9.25
N ALA A 119 -8.33 26.13 8.59
CA ALA A 119 -7.90 24.95 7.88
C ALA A 119 -6.43 24.67 8.27
N VAL A 120 -6.17 23.51 8.85
CA VAL A 120 -4.85 23.12 9.37
C VAL A 120 -4.23 22.11 8.41
N LEU A 121 -3.10 22.47 7.82
CA LEU A 121 -2.35 21.55 6.97
C LEU A 121 -1.64 20.51 7.83
N PRO A 122 -1.69 19.22 7.46
CA PRO A 122 -0.90 18.20 8.13
C PRO A 122 0.60 18.49 7.93
N SER A 123 1.42 18.22 8.95
CA SER A 123 2.87 18.36 8.81
C SER A 123 3.36 17.41 7.71
N THR A 124 4.05 17.98 6.72
CA THR A 124 4.68 17.23 5.62
C THR A 124 6.12 16.85 5.94
N ILE A 125 6.67 17.37 7.05
CA ILE A 125 8.04 17.09 7.50
C ILE A 125 7.99 16.37 8.85
N ASP A 126 8.71 15.25 8.94
CA ASP A 126 8.94 14.58 10.22
C ASP A 126 10.35 14.90 10.74
N PHE A 127 10.43 15.25 12.02
CA PHE A 127 11.69 15.43 12.74
C PHE A 127 12.13 14.12 13.39
N ILE A 128 13.39 13.73 13.16
CA ILE A 128 14.01 12.54 13.72
C ILE A 128 15.20 12.97 14.59
N PRO A 129 15.13 12.84 15.93
CA PRO A 129 16.25 13.12 16.81
C PRO A 129 17.50 12.29 16.46
N PRO A 130 18.69 12.70 16.95
CA PRO A 130 19.90 11.87 16.89
C PRO A 130 19.63 10.46 17.41
N ARG A 131 20.12 9.44 16.70
CA ARG A 131 20.01 8.02 17.10
C ARG A 131 18.58 7.47 17.27
N ALA A 132 17.56 8.21 16.83
CA ALA A 132 16.16 7.80 16.95
C ALA A 132 15.63 7.09 15.69
N ILE A 133 14.46 6.46 15.82
CA ILE A 133 13.76 5.75 14.74
C ILE A 133 12.33 6.29 14.64
N ILE A 134 11.84 6.47 13.42
CA ILE A 134 10.42 6.72 13.14
C ILE A 134 9.86 5.63 12.23
N ASN A 135 8.56 5.39 12.31
CA ASN A 135 7.84 4.48 11.41
C ASN A 135 6.73 5.24 10.69
N LYS A 136 6.64 5.08 9.37
CA LYS A 136 5.62 5.71 8.53
C LYS A 136 4.94 4.67 7.64
N ASN A 137 3.68 4.92 7.32
CA ASN A 137 2.94 4.19 6.29
C ASN A 137 2.29 5.22 5.37
N PRO A 138 3.01 5.72 4.34
CA PRO A 138 2.55 6.84 3.55
C PRO A 138 1.52 6.46 2.48
N MET A 139 1.51 5.21 2.02
CA MET A 139 0.65 4.78 0.90
C MET A 139 0.50 3.25 0.85
N ARG A 140 -0.43 2.77 0.03
CA ARG A 140 -0.66 1.36 -0.32
C ARG A 140 -0.30 1.11 -1.79
N LEU A 141 0.15 -0.09 -2.13
CA LEU A 141 0.51 -0.53 -3.48
C LEU A 141 -0.68 -1.04 -4.31
N SER A 142 -1.84 -1.26 -3.68
CA SER A 142 -3.04 -1.65 -4.42
C SER A 142 -3.38 -0.61 -5.51
N GLY A 143 -3.77 -1.10 -6.69
CA GLY A 143 -4.17 -0.26 -7.82
C GLY A 143 -3.03 0.19 -8.75
N PHE A 144 -1.78 -0.19 -8.49
CA PHE A 144 -0.66 0.17 -9.38
C PHE A 144 -0.36 -0.82 -10.50
N TYR A 145 -0.86 -2.07 -10.44
CA TYR A 145 -0.68 -3.05 -11.50
C TYR A 145 -2.01 -3.55 -12.05
N GLY A 146 -2.05 -3.70 -13.37
CA GLY A 146 -3.23 -4.14 -14.11
C GLY A 146 -3.52 -5.63 -13.99
N ARG A 147 -4.54 -6.09 -14.73
CA ARG A 147 -4.91 -7.50 -14.78
C ARG A 147 -3.80 -8.31 -15.44
N ILE A 148 -3.36 -9.37 -14.75
CA ILE A 148 -2.37 -10.32 -15.27
C ILE A 148 -3.11 -11.40 -16.08
N PRO A 149 -2.64 -11.72 -17.30
CA PRO A 149 -3.24 -12.77 -18.11
C PRO A 149 -3.27 -14.11 -17.37
N ASP A 150 -4.40 -14.82 -17.45
CA ASP A 150 -4.53 -16.13 -16.80
C ASP A 150 -3.54 -17.17 -17.37
N SER A 151 -3.02 -16.95 -18.59
CA SER A 151 -1.99 -17.76 -19.24
C SER A 151 -0.61 -17.67 -18.57
N ALA A 152 -0.33 -16.62 -17.80
CA ALA A 152 0.91 -16.47 -17.05
C ALA A 152 0.97 -17.40 -15.81
N PHE A 153 -0.16 -18.00 -15.42
CA PHE A 153 -0.26 -18.77 -14.20
C PHE A 153 -0.14 -20.27 -14.43
N HIS A 154 0.74 -20.90 -13.65
CA HIS A 154 0.87 -22.35 -13.56
C HIS A 154 0.21 -22.87 -12.28
N LYS A 155 -0.51 -23.99 -12.38
CA LYS A 155 -1.12 -24.65 -11.22
C LYS A 155 -0.03 -25.37 -10.43
N LEU A 156 -0.04 -25.22 -9.11
CA LEU A 156 0.83 -25.97 -8.20
C LEU A 156 0.10 -26.36 -6.91
N LYS A 157 0.70 -27.29 -6.18
CA LYS A 157 0.44 -27.49 -4.76
C LYS A 157 1.48 -26.71 -3.99
N TYR A 158 1.07 -25.67 -3.28
CA TYR A 158 1.95 -24.86 -2.46
C TYR A 158 1.93 -25.42 -1.04
N THR A 159 3.09 -25.77 -0.52
CA THR A 159 3.23 -26.29 0.85
C THR A 159 3.40 -25.10 1.77
N VAL A 160 2.49 -24.96 2.73
CA VAL A 160 2.57 -23.97 3.79
C VAL A 160 3.25 -24.57 5.02
N SER A 161 3.34 -23.80 6.10
CA SER A 161 3.78 -24.25 7.42
C SER A 161 3.05 -25.53 7.84
N GLU A 162 3.77 -26.42 8.51
CA GLU A 162 3.26 -27.71 9.01
C GLU A 162 2.81 -28.72 7.93
N GLY A 163 3.33 -28.61 6.70
CA GLY A 163 3.12 -29.63 5.65
C GLY A 163 1.75 -29.60 4.98
N VAL A 164 0.91 -28.61 5.31
CA VAL A 164 -0.39 -28.40 4.66
C VAL A 164 -0.17 -27.93 3.22
N THR A 165 -0.74 -28.63 2.25
CA THR A 165 -0.66 -28.24 0.84
C THR A 165 -1.94 -27.58 0.36
N VAL A 166 -1.83 -26.37 -0.20
CA VAL A 166 -2.95 -25.64 -0.79
C VAL A 166 -2.83 -25.63 -2.32
N LYS A 167 -3.97 -25.65 -3.02
CA LYS A 167 -3.99 -25.51 -4.48
C LYS A 167 -3.81 -24.04 -4.82
N ALA A 168 -2.75 -23.72 -5.54
CA ALA A 168 -2.43 -22.35 -5.93
C ALA A 168 -2.15 -22.24 -7.44
N LYS A 169 -2.30 -21.02 -7.95
CA LYS A 169 -1.88 -20.63 -9.30
C LYS A 169 -0.80 -19.57 -9.16
N LYS A 170 0.40 -19.80 -9.68
CA LYS A 170 1.54 -18.89 -9.52
C LYS A 170 2.08 -18.44 -10.87
N ALA A 171 2.45 -17.17 -10.93
CA ALA A 171 3.18 -16.55 -12.02
C ALA A 171 4.46 -15.93 -11.44
N THR A 172 5.58 -16.10 -12.15
CA THR A 172 6.89 -15.56 -11.76
C THR A 172 7.37 -14.58 -12.81
N PHE A 173 8.03 -13.52 -12.38
CA PHE A 173 8.46 -12.43 -13.23
C PHE A 173 9.91 -12.06 -12.94
N THR A 174 10.63 -11.71 -14.01
CA THR A 174 11.88 -10.97 -13.92
C THR A 174 11.58 -9.48 -13.74
N GLU A 175 12.59 -8.68 -13.41
CA GLU A 175 12.44 -7.23 -13.36
C GLU A 175 11.86 -6.67 -14.68
N ALA A 176 12.36 -7.13 -15.83
CA ALA A 176 11.93 -6.66 -17.15
C ALA A 176 10.49 -7.05 -17.52
N THR A 177 10.01 -8.19 -17.00
CA THR A 177 8.67 -8.72 -17.30
C THR A 177 7.67 -8.47 -16.17
N SER A 178 8.08 -7.73 -15.14
CA SER A 178 7.26 -7.51 -13.95
C SER A 178 6.00 -6.71 -14.29
N PRO A 179 4.82 -7.11 -13.78
CA PRO A 179 3.58 -6.34 -13.95
C PRO A 179 3.60 -5.03 -13.15
N LEU A 180 4.53 -4.89 -12.20
CA LEU A 180 4.74 -3.68 -11.42
C LEU A 180 6.23 -3.44 -11.21
N ARG A 181 6.71 -2.28 -11.62
CA ARG A 181 8.03 -1.76 -11.24
C ARG A 181 7.82 -0.39 -10.63
N PHE A 182 8.48 -0.12 -9.51
CA PHE A 182 8.40 1.17 -8.87
C PHE A 182 9.68 1.54 -8.16
N ARG A 183 9.86 2.83 -7.95
CA ARG A 183 10.94 3.39 -7.13
C ARG A 183 10.36 4.12 -5.94
N SER A 184 10.92 3.90 -4.76
CA SER A 184 10.67 4.74 -3.59
C SER A 184 11.74 5.83 -3.56
N TYR A 185 11.33 7.09 -3.55
CA TYR A 185 12.21 8.25 -3.48
C TYR A 185 11.91 9.00 -2.17
N ILE A 186 12.87 9.01 -1.24
CA ILE A 186 12.71 9.65 0.08
C ILE A 186 13.70 10.80 0.21
N THR A 187 13.17 12.01 0.36
CA THR A 187 13.94 13.24 0.55
C THR A 187 14.16 13.53 2.03
N TYR A 188 15.38 13.87 2.41
CA TYR A 188 15.73 14.26 3.78
C TYR A 188 16.77 15.37 3.85
N MET A 189 16.87 16.01 5.02
CA MET A 189 17.79 17.10 5.34
C MET A 189 18.48 16.81 6.68
N VAL A 190 19.75 17.17 6.82
CA VAL A 190 20.56 16.89 8.01
C VAL A 190 20.80 18.18 8.79
N GLY A 191 20.65 18.12 10.11
CA GLY A 191 20.89 19.24 11.03
C GLY A 191 19.71 20.19 11.14
N GLU A 192 19.33 20.82 10.03
CA GLU A 192 18.27 21.85 9.97
C GLU A 192 17.47 21.78 8.66
N THR A 193 16.23 22.28 8.71
CA THR A 193 15.39 22.45 7.52
C THR A 193 15.93 23.57 6.63
N GLY A 194 15.93 23.37 5.31
CA GLY A 194 16.46 24.33 4.33
C GLY A 194 17.91 24.09 3.91
N THR A 195 18.60 23.12 4.53
CA THR A 195 19.88 22.61 4.02
C THR A 195 19.70 21.87 2.68
N LYS A 196 20.80 21.60 1.98
CA LYS A 196 20.77 20.89 0.70
C LYS A 196 20.07 19.52 0.88
N PRO A 197 18.96 19.25 0.16
CA PRO A 197 18.26 17.98 0.30
C PRO A 197 19.12 16.83 -0.23
N LEU A 198 19.06 15.73 0.50
CA LEU A 198 19.61 14.43 0.13
C LEU A 198 18.44 13.49 -0.17
N ALA A 199 18.71 12.40 -0.89
CA ALA A 199 17.67 11.43 -1.25
C ALA A 199 18.14 9.99 -1.12
N PHE A 200 17.24 9.13 -0.67
CA PHE A 200 17.31 7.69 -0.89
C PHE A 200 16.43 7.32 -2.07
N GLU A 201 16.97 6.50 -2.95
CA GLU A 201 16.19 5.86 -4.02
C GLU A 201 16.31 4.35 -3.88
N SER A 202 15.19 3.64 -3.95
CA SER A 202 15.14 2.18 -3.85
C SER A 202 14.17 1.62 -4.88
N SER A 203 14.65 0.69 -5.70
CA SER A 203 13.89 0.08 -6.79
C SER A 203 13.28 -1.25 -6.36
N PHE A 204 12.03 -1.47 -6.74
CA PHE A 204 11.29 -2.68 -6.42
C PHE A 204 10.48 -3.15 -7.62
N PHE A 205 10.24 -4.45 -7.69
CA PHE A 205 9.36 -5.06 -8.68
C PHE A 205 8.61 -6.25 -8.09
N VAL A 206 7.46 -6.58 -8.68
CA VAL A 206 6.72 -7.80 -8.33
C VAL A 206 7.37 -8.99 -9.03
N SER A 207 8.05 -9.81 -8.24
CA SER A 207 8.74 -11.03 -8.71
C SER A 207 7.80 -12.23 -8.83
N GLU A 208 6.70 -12.23 -8.10
CA GLU A 208 5.78 -13.36 -8.07
C GLU A 208 4.38 -12.92 -7.70
N ILE A 209 3.39 -13.54 -8.36
CA ILE A 209 1.98 -13.46 -7.95
C ILE A 209 1.39 -14.85 -7.82
N MET A 210 0.70 -15.08 -6.71
CA MET A 210 0.06 -16.34 -6.37
C MET A 210 -1.42 -16.11 -6.06
N ASN A 211 -2.30 -16.84 -6.74
CA ASN A 211 -3.73 -16.88 -6.42
C ASN A 211 -4.07 -18.18 -5.69
N THR A 212 -4.83 -18.10 -4.61
CA THR A 212 -5.29 -19.25 -3.83
C THR A 212 -6.62 -18.93 -3.13
N GLY A 213 -7.39 -19.95 -2.77
CA GLY A 213 -8.57 -19.78 -1.90
C GLY A 213 -8.20 -19.62 -0.42
N SER A 214 -6.93 -19.86 -0.06
CA SER A 214 -6.45 -19.80 1.32
C SER A 214 -6.14 -18.37 1.77
N GLY A 215 -6.65 -18.04 2.96
CA GLY A 215 -6.48 -16.72 3.59
C GLY A 215 -5.07 -16.47 4.14
N PRO A 216 -4.78 -15.22 4.57
CA PRO A 216 -3.42 -14.81 4.93
C PRO A 216 -2.86 -15.49 6.19
N ILE A 217 -3.75 -15.97 7.07
CA ILE A 217 -3.38 -16.78 8.24
C ILE A 217 -2.85 -18.14 7.79
N GLU A 218 -3.61 -18.85 6.96
CA GLU A 218 -3.22 -20.15 6.40
C GLU A 218 -1.93 -20.02 5.58
N MET A 219 -1.76 -18.92 4.84
CA MET A 219 -0.59 -18.68 3.99
C MET A 219 0.64 -18.18 4.77
N SER A 220 0.54 -17.99 6.10
CA SER A 220 1.60 -17.42 6.96
C SER A 220 2.13 -16.05 6.55
N VAL A 221 1.41 -15.33 5.68
CA VAL A 221 1.80 -13.99 5.20
C VAL A 221 1.63 -12.93 6.29
N ASN A 222 0.73 -13.16 7.24
CA ASN A 222 0.49 -12.23 8.35
C ASN A 222 1.36 -12.49 9.59
N ASN A 223 2.32 -13.42 9.53
CA ASN A 223 3.11 -13.83 10.69
C ASN A 223 4.32 -12.91 10.95
N GLY A 224 4.42 -11.76 10.26
CA GLY A 224 5.50 -10.78 10.46
C GLY A 224 6.88 -11.18 9.91
N ASN A 225 6.99 -12.34 9.27
CA ASN A 225 8.25 -12.87 8.72
C ASN A 225 8.38 -12.71 7.20
N HIS A 226 7.39 -12.10 6.52
CA HIS A 226 7.39 -11.91 5.07
C HIS A 226 7.16 -10.44 4.73
N GLY A 227 8.13 -9.58 5.07
CA GLY A 227 8.11 -8.14 4.78
C GLY A 227 8.09 -7.80 3.29
N ASP A 228 8.29 -8.78 2.40
CA ASP A 228 8.25 -8.64 0.95
C ASP A 228 6.92 -9.06 0.32
N GLN A 229 5.95 -9.56 1.08
CA GLN A 229 4.70 -10.10 0.55
C GLN A 229 3.48 -9.33 1.02
N TYR A 230 2.56 -9.04 0.10
CA TYR A 230 1.26 -8.47 0.43
C TYR A 230 0.12 -9.23 -0.24
N TYR A 231 -1.11 -8.97 0.21
CA TYR A 231 -2.29 -9.65 -0.34
C TYR A 231 -3.45 -8.71 -0.67
N ASN A 232 -4.20 -9.09 -1.70
CA ASN A 232 -5.43 -8.46 -2.16
C ASN A 232 -6.57 -9.48 -2.18
N LEU A 233 -7.79 -8.98 -2.00
CA LEU A 233 -8.99 -9.75 -2.26
C LEU A 233 -9.26 -9.72 -3.77
N ARG A 234 -9.51 -10.89 -4.35
CA ARG A 234 -9.95 -11.08 -5.73
C ARG A 234 -11.39 -11.61 -5.66
N TYR A 235 -12.32 -10.71 -5.96
CA TYR A 235 -13.73 -11.04 -6.14
C TYR A 235 -13.99 -11.57 -7.56
#